data_AF-A0A2P5DY39-F1
#
_entry.id   AF-A0A2P5DY39-F1
#
_cell.length_a   1.000
_cell.length_b   1.000
_cell.length_c   1.000
_cell.angle_alpha   90.00
_cell.angle_beta   90.00
_cell.angle_gamma   90.00
#
_symmetry.space_group_name_H-M   'P 1'
#
loop_
_entity.id
_entity.type
_entity.pdbx_description
1 polymer ?
#
loop_
_entity_poly.entity_id
_entity_poly.type
_entity_poly.pdbx_seq_one_letter_code
_entity_poly.pdbx_strand_id
1 'polypeptide(L)'
;MKGCLRGHPDKLASSTASDNDHSEPPKEAATSSEPILVDKDEELFALLNQLPKKAGMSATFIDRFTSEEVWERMKRRSAKVAFGSVMGMLANTAAAAVLMHDPVLECLEMAEKVEEITQAFENSEKAREEEKKAFELERQQLLEGLAKEKLKKENLEEKVKELEKTISEHPDRMREATTEAVHKAIKEFKATKVKELKDKASDIASSTIIFNIFFEHPDFDFSVLGEDVVELVQSWREDTAKTGDGSASTSA
;
A
#
# COMPACT_ATOMS: atom_id res chain seq x y z
N MET A 1 3.02 37.14 17.08
CA MET A 1 3.09 37.23 18.56
C MET A 1 3.10 35.83 19.13
N LYS A 2 4.16 35.48 19.89
CA LYS A 2 4.42 34.27 20.71
C LYS A 2 4.24 32.91 20.00
N GLY A 3 5.24 32.05 19.83
CA GLY A 3 6.60 31.98 20.34
C GLY A 3 7.03 30.51 20.17
N CYS A 4 8.04 30.28 19.36
CA CYS A 4 8.66 28.97 19.10
C CYS A 4 9.63 28.60 20.24
N LEU A 5 10.05 27.33 20.25
CA LEU A 5 11.27 26.69 20.81
C LEU A 5 10.95 25.53 21.78
N ARG A 6 11.05 24.26 21.38
CA ARG A 6 12.22 23.41 21.01
C ARG A 6 12.88 22.80 22.27
N GLY A 7 12.86 21.46 22.36
CA GLY A 7 13.69 20.70 23.31
C GLY A 7 13.30 19.20 23.46
N HIS A 8 13.97 18.33 22.72
CA HIS A 8 14.33 16.95 23.11
C HIS A 8 15.88 16.94 23.25
N PRO A 9 16.58 16.02 23.97
CA PRO A 9 16.37 14.56 23.97
C PRO A 9 16.64 13.78 25.29
N ASP A 10 16.28 12.49 25.26
CA ASP A 10 16.82 11.28 25.92
C ASP A 10 17.23 11.21 27.41
N LYS A 11 16.62 10.24 28.13
CA LYS A 11 17.38 9.23 28.91
C LYS A 11 16.54 8.03 29.35
N LEU A 12 17.09 6.85 29.07
CA LEU A 12 16.75 5.51 29.58
C LEU A 12 17.07 5.34 31.07
N ALA A 13 16.20 4.61 31.80
CA ALA A 13 16.47 3.64 32.89
C ALA A 13 15.14 3.41 33.65
N SER A 14 14.50 2.24 33.56
CA SER A 14 14.75 1.03 34.37
C SER A 14 13.73 0.89 35.52
N SER A 15 12.87 -0.13 35.38
CA SER A 15 12.38 -1.07 36.39
C SER A 15 11.80 -0.53 37.72
N THR A 16 10.50 -0.80 37.92
CA THR A 16 9.99 -1.39 39.17
C THR A 16 8.72 -2.19 38.88
N ALA A 17 8.76 -3.48 39.22
CA ALA A 17 7.61 -4.37 39.35
C ALA A 17 6.84 -4.08 40.66
N SER A 18 5.53 -4.33 40.64
CA SER A 18 4.68 -4.79 41.76
C SER A 18 3.27 -5.00 41.17
N ASP A 19 2.82 -6.24 40.97
CA ASP A 19 2.18 -7.12 41.96
C ASP A 19 1.02 -6.46 42.70
N ASN A 20 -0.20 -6.90 42.37
CA ASN A 20 -1.31 -6.89 43.32
C ASN A 20 -2.18 -8.15 43.11
N ASP A 21 -1.72 -9.14 43.87
CA ASP A 21 -2.33 -10.31 44.45
C ASP A 21 -3.87 -10.51 44.53
N HIS A 22 -4.15 -11.81 44.64
CA HIS A 22 -5.23 -12.49 45.35
C HIS A 22 -6.62 -12.68 44.71
N SER A 23 -6.81 -13.89 44.16
CA SER A 23 -7.78 -14.85 44.74
C SER A 23 -7.45 -16.29 44.31
N GLU A 24 -6.94 -17.08 45.25
CA GLU A 24 -6.91 -18.56 45.21
C GLU A 24 -8.14 -19.08 45.98
N PRO A 25 -8.74 -20.22 45.57
CA PRO A 25 -8.64 -21.42 46.42
C PRO A 25 -8.72 -22.76 45.61
N PRO A 26 -8.68 -23.94 46.27
CA PRO A 26 -7.65 -24.49 47.13
C PRO A 26 -6.99 -25.75 46.50
N LYS A 27 -5.79 -26.08 47.00
CA LYS A 27 -5.07 -27.34 46.77
C LYS A 27 -5.92 -28.58 47.05
N GLU A 28 -6.14 -29.40 46.04
CA GLU A 28 -6.23 -30.84 46.19
C GLU A 28 -5.00 -31.48 45.54
N ALA A 29 -4.26 -32.24 46.34
CA ALA A 29 -3.18 -33.08 45.89
C ALA A 29 -3.79 -34.31 45.19
N ALA A 30 -3.76 -34.33 43.86
CA ALA A 30 -3.88 -35.54 43.07
C ALA A 30 -2.48 -35.91 42.55
N THR A 31 -1.74 -36.66 43.35
CA THR A 31 -0.62 -37.45 42.87
C THR A 31 -1.11 -38.54 41.93
N SER A 32 -0.35 -38.76 40.85
CA SER A 32 -0.24 -40.03 40.11
C SER A 32 -1.42 -40.34 39.17
N SER A 33 -1.27 -40.62 37.88
CA SER A 33 -0.11 -41.01 37.09
C SER A 33 -0.38 -40.62 35.63
N GLU A 34 0.46 -39.76 35.05
CA GLU A 34 0.76 -39.97 33.63
C GLU A 34 1.57 -41.27 33.59
N PRO A 35 1.15 -42.30 32.82
CA PRO A 35 2.02 -43.43 32.61
C PRO A 35 3.21 -42.86 31.84
N ILE A 36 4.34 -42.79 32.53
CA ILE A 36 5.65 -42.58 31.94
C ILE A 36 5.72 -43.52 30.73
N LEU A 37 5.58 -42.96 29.53
CA LEU A 37 5.85 -43.62 28.25
C LEU A 37 7.38 -43.80 28.16
N VAL A 38 7.95 -44.52 29.12
CA VAL A 38 9.23 -45.18 28.92
C VAL A 38 8.93 -46.30 27.94
N ASP A 39 9.07 -45.92 26.69
CA ASP A 39 9.94 -46.61 25.74
C ASP A 39 9.57 -48.06 25.42
N LYS A 40 8.28 -48.30 25.16
CA LYS A 40 7.85 -49.54 24.51
C LYS A 40 8.63 -49.79 23.22
N ASP A 41 8.93 -48.72 22.50
CA ASP A 41 9.72 -48.75 21.28
C ASP A 41 11.16 -49.23 21.60
N GLU A 42 11.82 -48.67 22.62
CA GLU A 42 13.17 -49.10 23.02
C GLU A 42 13.18 -50.51 23.65
N GLU A 43 12.13 -50.92 24.37
CA GLU A 43 11.96 -52.29 24.89
C GLU A 43 11.79 -53.29 23.74
N LEU A 44 11.03 -52.93 22.71
CA LEU A 44 10.89 -53.72 21.50
C LEU A 44 12.18 -53.73 20.67
N PHE A 45 12.88 -52.60 20.51
CA PHE A 45 14.21 -52.56 19.88
C PHE A 45 15.23 -53.41 20.66
N ALA A 46 15.19 -53.38 22.00
CA ALA A 46 16.02 -54.23 22.84
C ALA A 46 15.66 -55.72 22.68
N LEU A 47 14.37 -56.04 22.53
CA LEU A 47 13.89 -57.39 22.28
C LEU A 47 14.33 -57.87 20.89
N LEU A 48 14.13 -57.06 19.86
CA LEU A 48 14.57 -57.28 18.48
C LEU A 48 16.08 -57.51 18.38
N ASN A 49 16.88 -56.69 19.06
CA ASN A 49 18.33 -56.86 19.14
C ASN A 49 18.77 -58.14 19.86
N GLN A 50 17.89 -58.74 20.68
CA GLN A 50 18.11 -60.04 21.32
C GLN A 50 17.60 -61.22 20.48
N LEU A 51 16.67 -61.01 19.53
CA LEU A 51 16.10 -62.09 18.72
C LEU A 51 17.18 -62.84 17.90
N PRO A 52 18.14 -62.20 17.21
CA PRO A 52 19.21 -62.91 16.52
C PRO A 52 20.06 -63.78 17.46
N LYS A 53 20.27 -63.33 18.69
CA LYS A 53 21.02 -64.09 19.70
C LYS A 53 20.23 -65.32 20.16
N LYS A 54 18.93 -65.16 20.44
CA LYS A 54 18.04 -66.25 20.85
C LYS A 54 17.78 -67.24 19.70
N ALA A 55 17.52 -66.74 18.51
CA ALA A 55 17.33 -67.52 17.29
C ALA A 55 18.63 -68.24 16.87
N GLY A 56 19.79 -67.62 17.04
CA GLY A 56 21.10 -68.25 16.80
C GLY A 56 21.39 -69.40 17.76
N MET A 57 21.00 -69.28 19.03
CA MET A 57 21.11 -70.37 20.02
C MET A 57 20.15 -71.53 19.70
N SER A 58 18.92 -71.26 19.25
CA SER A 58 18.01 -72.33 18.82
C SER A 58 18.42 -72.95 17.49
N ALA A 59 18.96 -72.17 16.54
CA ALA A 59 19.44 -72.67 15.26
C ALA A 59 20.66 -73.58 15.41
N THR A 60 21.63 -73.20 16.25
CA THR A 60 22.78 -74.05 16.58
C THR A 60 22.39 -75.30 17.38
N PHE A 61 21.36 -75.21 18.23
CA PHE A 61 20.77 -76.37 18.90
C PHE A 61 20.09 -77.31 17.91
N ILE A 62 19.24 -76.79 17.02
CA ILE A 62 18.58 -77.56 15.97
C ILE A 62 19.62 -78.21 15.05
N ASP A 63 20.59 -77.45 14.54
CA ASP A 63 21.68 -77.94 13.67
C ASP A 63 22.49 -79.07 14.34
N ARG A 64 22.83 -78.89 15.62
CA ARG A 64 23.52 -79.93 16.41
C ARG A 64 22.68 -81.21 16.53
N PHE A 65 21.36 -81.11 16.64
CA PHE A 65 20.45 -82.26 16.75
C PHE A 65 20.06 -82.88 15.40
N THR A 66 20.03 -82.09 14.32
CA THR A 66 19.73 -82.53 12.96
C THR A 66 20.98 -82.94 12.18
N SER A 67 22.17 -82.76 12.74
CA SER A 67 23.40 -83.25 12.16
C SER A 67 23.37 -84.78 11.99
N GLU A 68 23.84 -85.26 10.84
CA GLU A 68 23.84 -86.69 10.49
C GLU A 68 24.49 -87.55 11.58
N GLU A 69 25.56 -87.04 12.20
CA GLU A 69 26.29 -87.76 13.24
C GLU A 69 25.48 -87.91 14.55
N VAL A 70 24.76 -86.86 14.97
CA VAL A 70 23.90 -86.93 16.17
C VAL A 70 22.64 -87.74 15.89
N TRP A 71 22.10 -87.64 14.67
CA TRP A 71 20.98 -88.44 14.19
C TRP A 71 21.33 -89.94 14.19
N GLU A 72 22.46 -90.34 13.61
CA GLU A 72 22.94 -91.73 13.62
C GLU A 72 23.24 -92.24 15.04
N ARG A 73 23.82 -91.39 15.90
CA ARG A 73 24.02 -91.71 17.32
C ARG A 73 22.69 -91.91 18.05
N MET A 74 21.64 -91.18 17.65
CA MET A 74 20.31 -91.27 18.25
C MET A 74 19.56 -92.54 17.82
N LYS A 75 19.72 -92.99 16.56
CA LYS A 75 19.17 -94.27 16.07
C LYS A 75 19.71 -95.48 16.83
N ARG A 76 20.95 -95.41 17.35
CA ARG A 76 21.59 -96.47 18.15
C ARG A 76 21.14 -96.50 19.61
N ARG A 77 20.38 -95.51 20.08
CA ARG A 77 19.85 -95.46 21.46
C ARG A 77 18.50 -96.15 21.53
N SER A 78 18.04 -96.48 22.75
CA SER A 78 16.71 -97.04 22.94
C SER A 78 15.63 -96.05 22.46
N ALA A 79 14.54 -96.58 21.90
CA ALA A 79 13.44 -95.76 21.36
C ALA A 79 12.92 -94.73 22.37
N LYS A 80 12.90 -95.06 23.67
CA LYS A 80 12.50 -94.15 24.75
C LYS A 80 13.41 -92.92 24.85
N VAL A 81 14.73 -93.09 24.72
CA VAL A 81 15.71 -92.00 24.82
C VAL A 81 15.68 -91.14 23.55
N ALA A 82 15.57 -91.77 22.39
CA ALA A 82 15.43 -91.06 21.11
C ALA A 82 14.15 -90.20 21.08
N PHE A 83 13.01 -90.79 21.47
CA PHE A 83 11.72 -90.10 21.53
C PHE A 83 11.74 -88.90 22.49
N GLY A 84 12.27 -89.08 23.71
CA GLY A 84 12.36 -87.98 24.69
C GLY A 84 13.20 -86.80 24.18
N SER A 85 14.30 -87.10 23.48
CA SER A 85 15.15 -86.07 22.87
C SER A 85 14.44 -85.30 21.75
N VAL A 86 13.71 -86.00 20.88
CA VAL A 86 12.92 -85.40 19.80
C VAL A 86 11.79 -84.52 20.35
N MET A 87 11.08 -85.00 21.38
CA MET A 87 10.02 -84.21 22.02
C MET A 87 10.55 -82.96 22.71
N GLY A 88 11.72 -83.04 23.37
CA GLY A 88 12.38 -81.87 23.96
C GLY A 88 12.79 -80.83 22.90
N MET A 89 13.30 -81.28 21.75
CA MET A 89 13.60 -80.39 20.63
C MET A 89 12.34 -79.71 20.09
N LEU A 90 11.26 -80.48 19.86
CA LEU A 90 9.99 -79.95 19.40
C LEU A 90 9.42 -78.91 20.37
N ALA A 91 9.46 -79.19 21.67
CA ALA A 91 8.99 -78.27 22.70
C ALA A 91 9.79 -76.97 22.73
N ASN A 92 11.12 -77.03 22.61
CA ASN A 92 11.98 -75.84 22.58
C ASN A 92 11.76 -75.01 21.31
N THR A 93 11.61 -75.64 20.15
CA THR A 93 11.29 -74.96 18.89
C THR A 93 9.92 -74.29 18.95
N ALA A 94 8.92 -74.97 19.50
CA ALA A 94 7.58 -74.39 19.70
C ALA A 94 7.62 -73.20 20.68
N ALA A 95 8.35 -73.32 21.80
CA ALA A 95 8.53 -72.22 22.74
C ALA A 95 9.22 -71.01 22.11
N ALA A 96 10.27 -71.24 21.29
CA ALA A 96 10.93 -70.17 20.55
C ALA A 96 9.99 -69.51 19.54
N ALA A 97 9.21 -70.29 18.78
CA ALA A 97 8.26 -69.75 17.81
C ALA A 97 7.16 -68.90 18.48
N VAL A 98 6.62 -69.35 19.61
CA VAL A 98 5.63 -68.58 20.39
C VAL A 98 6.23 -67.28 20.93
N LEU A 99 7.44 -67.32 21.49
CA LEU A 99 8.12 -66.13 22.00
C LEU A 99 8.48 -65.10 20.91
N MET A 100 8.61 -65.54 19.66
CA MET A 100 8.98 -64.70 18.52
C MET A 100 7.77 -64.12 17.78
N HIS A 101 6.57 -64.68 17.97
CA HIS A 101 5.39 -64.32 17.20
C HIS A 101 4.93 -62.88 17.48
N ASP A 102 4.70 -62.55 18.75
CA ASP A 102 4.17 -61.24 19.13
C ASP A 102 5.11 -60.08 18.77
N PRO A 103 6.44 -60.17 19.02
CA PRO A 103 7.38 -59.13 18.59
C PRO A 103 7.43 -58.94 17.08
N VAL A 104 7.35 -60.03 16.30
CA VAL A 104 7.36 -59.94 14.83
C VAL A 104 6.09 -59.25 14.32
N LEU A 105 4.94 -59.52 14.93
CA LEU A 105 3.69 -58.85 14.57
C LEU A 105 3.76 -57.34 14.86
N GLU A 106 4.31 -56.97 16.02
CA GLU A 106 4.52 -55.57 16.40
C GLU A 106 5.49 -54.85 15.44
N CYS A 107 6.55 -55.53 14.98
CA CYS A 107 7.43 -54.99 13.94
C CYS A 107 6.73 -54.73 12.61
N LEU A 108 5.81 -55.59 12.19
CA LEU A 108 5.05 -55.40 10.96
C LEU A 108 4.13 -54.18 11.08
N GLU A 109 3.45 -54.01 12.22
CA GLU A 109 2.63 -52.83 12.49
C GLU A 109 3.46 -51.54 12.53
N MET A 110 4.65 -51.57 13.14
CA MET A 110 5.56 -50.42 13.11
C MET A 110 6.06 -50.11 11.70
N ALA A 111 6.35 -51.13 10.89
CA ALA A 111 6.79 -50.93 9.51
C ALA A 111 5.73 -50.21 8.67
N GLU A 112 4.45 -50.57 8.85
CA GLU A 112 3.31 -49.88 8.24
C GLU A 112 3.25 -48.41 8.68
N LYS A 113 3.37 -48.14 9.99
CA LYS A 113 3.40 -46.75 10.51
C LYS A 113 4.58 -45.95 9.96
N VAL A 114 5.75 -46.55 9.81
CA VAL A 114 6.93 -45.89 9.21
C VAL A 114 6.69 -45.56 7.75
N GLU A 115 6.03 -46.44 7.00
CA GLU A 115 5.64 -46.20 5.61
C GLU A 115 4.62 -45.04 5.51
N GLU A 116 3.60 -45.02 6.37
CA GLU A 116 2.63 -43.91 6.46
C GLU A 116 3.30 -42.58 6.79
N ILE A 117 4.20 -42.56 7.77
CA ILE A 117 4.96 -41.36 8.16
C ILE A 117 5.84 -40.89 7.01
N THR A 118 6.50 -41.82 6.32
CA THR A 118 7.35 -41.51 5.16
C THR A 118 6.53 -40.86 4.05
N GLN A 119 5.35 -41.42 3.75
CA GLN A 119 4.46 -40.87 2.74
C GLN A 119 3.91 -39.49 3.14
N ALA A 120 3.54 -39.30 4.41
CA ALA A 120 3.08 -38.02 4.94
C ALA A 120 4.19 -36.95 4.87
N PHE A 121 5.43 -37.33 5.15
CA PHE A 121 6.59 -36.45 5.05
C PHE A 121 6.84 -36.00 3.61
N GLU A 122 6.84 -36.93 2.64
CA GLU A 122 7.02 -36.60 1.22
C GLU A 122 5.91 -35.67 0.71
N ASN A 123 4.66 -35.92 1.10
CA ASN A 123 3.53 -35.05 0.76
C ASN A 123 3.69 -33.66 1.37
N SER A 124 4.15 -33.56 2.61
CA SER A 124 4.41 -32.28 3.28
C SER A 124 5.57 -31.52 2.64
N GLU A 125 6.63 -32.20 2.22
CA GLU A 125 7.76 -31.58 1.54
C GLU A 125 7.31 -31.01 0.19
N LYS A 126 6.53 -31.78 -0.57
CA LYS A 126 5.95 -31.33 -1.84
C LYS A 126 5.06 -30.10 -1.66
N ALA A 127 4.16 -30.12 -0.68
CA ALA A 127 3.29 -28.98 -0.36
C ALA A 127 4.12 -27.74 0.00
N ARG A 128 5.16 -27.89 0.82
CA ARG A 128 6.06 -26.80 1.20
C ARG A 128 6.80 -26.19 -0.01
N GLU A 129 7.27 -27.01 -0.93
CA GLU A 129 7.94 -26.53 -2.15
C GLU A 129 6.96 -25.82 -3.11
N GLU A 130 5.71 -26.25 -3.18
CA GLU A 130 4.66 -25.55 -3.93
C GLU A 130 4.32 -24.18 -3.30
N GLU A 131 4.15 -24.11 -1.97
CA GLU A 131 3.93 -22.85 -1.25
C GLU A 131 5.09 -21.87 -1.43
N LYS A 132 6.33 -22.36 -1.36
CA LYS A 132 7.53 -21.53 -1.57
C LYS A 132 7.57 -20.95 -2.98
N LYS A 133 7.20 -21.73 -4.00
CA LYS A 133 7.09 -21.25 -5.40
C LYS A 133 5.98 -20.21 -5.55
N ALA A 134 4.82 -20.43 -4.92
CA ALA A 134 3.71 -19.49 -4.95
C ALA A 134 4.09 -18.15 -4.28
N PHE A 135 4.72 -18.22 -3.11
CA PHE A 135 5.23 -17.04 -2.40
C PHE A 135 6.27 -16.27 -3.21
N GLU A 136 7.21 -16.96 -3.86
CA GLU A 136 8.22 -16.31 -4.71
C GLU A 136 7.59 -15.61 -5.92
N LEU A 137 6.57 -16.23 -6.53
CA LEU A 137 5.81 -15.62 -7.62
C LEU A 137 5.07 -14.36 -7.16
N GLU A 138 4.39 -14.42 -6.02
CA GLU A 138 3.69 -13.27 -5.43
C GLU A 138 4.67 -12.13 -5.12
N ARG A 139 5.82 -12.45 -4.52
CA ARG A 139 6.91 -11.49 -4.27
C ARG A 139 7.37 -10.81 -5.56
N GLN A 140 7.54 -11.56 -6.64
CA GLN A 140 7.95 -11.01 -7.93
C GLN A 140 6.89 -10.07 -8.51
N GLN A 141 5.61 -10.44 -8.44
CA GLN A 141 4.50 -9.60 -8.89
C GLN A 141 4.40 -8.30 -8.09
N LEU A 142 4.57 -8.36 -6.77
CA LEU A 142 4.59 -7.17 -5.91
C LEU A 142 5.76 -6.24 -6.25
N LEU A 143 6.95 -6.77 -6.51
CA LEU A 143 8.10 -5.97 -6.92
C LEU A 143 7.88 -5.29 -8.28
N GLU A 144 7.27 -5.98 -9.24
CA GLU A 144 6.90 -5.38 -10.52
C GLU A 144 5.84 -4.27 -10.35
N GLY A 145 4.82 -4.53 -9.52
CA GLY A 145 3.80 -3.55 -9.16
C GLY A 145 4.41 -2.30 -8.52
N LEU A 146 5.32 -2.48 -7.55
CA LEU A 146 6.04 -1.41 -6.89
C LEU A 146 6.88 -0.57 -7.88
N ALA A 147 7.56 -1.21 -8.83
CA ALA A 147 8.34 -0.51 -9.85
C ALA A 147 7.45 0.36 -10.76
N LYS A 148 6.30 -0.19 -11.20
CA LYS A 148 5.30 0.56 -11.99
C LYS A 148 4.72 1.74 -11.21
N GLU A 149 4.44 1.55 -9.92
CA GLU A 149 3.91 2.62 -9.07
C GLU A 149 4.94 3.74 -8.83
N LYS A 150 6.20 3.39 -8.58
CA LYS A 150 7.29 4.37 -8.46
C LYS A 150 7.45 5.22 -9.72
N LEU A 151 7.40 4.60 -10.90
CA LEU A 151 7.47 5.31 -12.18
C LEU A 151 6.27 6.27 -12.36
N LYS A 152 5.06 5.82 -12.04
CA LYS A 152 3.85 6.68 -12.09
C LYS A 152 3.95 7.86 -11.12
N LYS A 153 4.48 7.62 -9.92
CA LYS A 153 4.70 8.67 -8.91
C LYS A 153 5.69 9.71 -9.41
N GLU A 154 6.81 9.31 -9.99
CA GLU A 154 7.82 10.23 -10.54
C GLU A 154 7.24 11.11 -11.66
N ASN A 155 6.49 10.51 -12.59
CA ASN A 155 5.78 11.25 -13.65
C ASN A 155 4.77 12.27 -13.08
N LEU A 156 4.01 11.88 -12.05
CA LEU A 156 3.09 12.81 -11.38
C LEU A 156 3.86 13.94 -10.67
N GLU A 157 5.00 13.64 -10.06
CA GLU A 157 5.84 14.65 -9.40
C GLU A 157 6.40 15.66 -10.41
N GLU A 158 6.80 15.21 -11.60
CA GLU A 158 7.23 16.10 -12.69
C GLU A 158 6.08 17.02 -13.16
N LYS A 159 4.88 16.48 -13.35
CA LYS A 159 3.69 17.27 -13.71
C LYS A 159 3.32 18.30 -12.64
N VAL A 160 3.47 17.95 -11.37
CA VAL A 160 3.25 18.90 -10.26
C VAL A 160 4.27 20.04 -10.35
N LYS A 161 5.55 19.75 -10.58
CA LYS A 161 6.59 20.80 -10.75
C LYS A 161 6.31 21.70 -11.95
N GLU A 162 5.85 21.14 -13.07
CA GLU A 162 5.45 21.92 -14.24
C GLU A 162 4.26 22.83 -13.92
N LEU A 163 3.23 22.30 -13.26
CA LEU A 163 2.08 23.10 -12.84
C LEU A 163 2.47 24.21 -11.87
N GLU A 164 3.29 23.92 -10.86
CA GLU A 164 3.82 24.92 -9.92
C GLU A 164 4.57 26.03 -10.66
N LYS A 165 5.40 25.69 -11.66
CA LYS A 165 6.07 26.67 -12.51
C LYS A 165 5.06 27.55 -13.27
N THR A 166 4.07 26.95 -13.91
CA THR A 166 3.06 27.70 -14.68
C THR A 166 2.23 28.63 -13.81
N ILE A 167 1.88 28.20 -12.59
CA ILE A 167 1.16 28.99 -11.59
C ILE A 167 2.04 30.14 -11.10
N SER A 168 3.32 29.88 -10.83
CA SER A 168 4.29 30.91 -10.41
C SER A 168 4.49 32.01 -11.45
N GLU A 169 4.50 31.65 -12.74
CA GLU A 169 4.67 32.60 -13.85
C GLU A 169 3.37 33.34 -14.25
N HIS A 170 2.20 32.85 -13.82
CA HIS A 170 0.91 33.41 -14.22
C HIS A 170 0.70 34.88 -13.81
N PRO A 171 1.04 35.31 -12.58
CA PRO A 171 0.91 36.71 -12.17
C PRO A 171 1.75 37.67 -13.02
N ASP A 172 2.97 37.27 -13.39
CA ASP A 172 3.85 38.09 -14.21
C ASP A 172 3.29 38.23 -15.64
N ARG A 173 2.85 37.12 -16.26
CA ARG A 173 2.16 37.15 -17.56
C ARG A 173 0.90 38.01 -17.54
N MET A 174 0.10 37.91 -16.48
CA MET A 174 -1.09 38.75 -16.31
C MET A 174 -0.74 40.23 -16.16
N ARG A 175 0.31 40.57 -15.38
CA ARG A 175 0.76 41.95 -15.20
C ARG A 175 1.25 42.55 -16.51
N GLU A 176 2.02 41.79 -17.28
CA GLU A 176 2.49 42.18 -18.61
C GLU A 176 1.32 42.45 -19.56
N ALA A 177 0.40 41.49 -19.71
CA ALA A 177 -0.79 41.64 -20.55
C ALA A 177 -1.67 42.83 -20.12
N THR A 178 -1.84 43.04 -18.81
CA THR A 178 -2.59 44.20 -18.27
C THR A 178 -1.88 45.51 -18.61
N THR A 179 -0.56 45.55 -18.49
CA THR A 179 0.25 46.73 -18.79
C THR A 179 0.20 47.06 -20.27
N GLU A 180 0.28 46.07 -21.15
CA GLU A 180 0.13 46.25 -22.60
C GLU A 180 -1.26 46.76 -22.97
N ALA A 181 -2.32 46.19 -22.39
CA ALA A 181 -3.70 46.62 -22.62
C ALA A 181 -3.93 48.07 -22.17
N VAL A 182 -3.42 48.45 -20.99
CA VAL A 182 -3.49 49.82 -20.48
C VAL A 182 -2.74 50.79 -21.40
N HIS A 183 -1.52 50.45 -21.83
CA HIS A 183 -0.76 51.29 -22.76
C HIS A 183 -1.48 51.46 -24.10
N LYS A 184 -2.08 50.39 -24.63
CA LYS A 184 -2.87 50.45 -25.86
C LYS A 184 -4.08 51.37 -25.70
N ALA A 185 -4.85 51.22 -24.62
CA ALA A 185 -6.01 52.06 -24.34
C ALA A 185 -5.63 53.55 -24.19
N ILE A 186 -4.52 53.86 -23.53
CA ILE A 186 -4.02 55.24 -23.41
C ILE A 186 -3.67 55.83 -24.78
N LYS A 187 -3.01 55.06 -25.65
CA LYS A 187 -2.68 55.51 -27.01
C LYS A 187 -3.94 55.78 -27.84
N GLU A 188 -4.91 54.88 -27.79
CA GLU A 188 -6.19 55.02 -28.51
C GLU A 188 -7.01 56.21 -28.00
N PHE A 189 -7.08 56.42 -26.68
CA PHE A 189 -7.74 57.58 -26.07
C PHE A 189 -7.10 58.91 -26.51
N LYS A 190 -5.76 58.96 -26.55
CA LYS A 190 -5.04 60.15 -27.04
C LYS A 190 -5.26 60.41 -28.52
N ALA A 191 -5.33 59.37 -29.34
CA ALA A 191 -5.52 59.52 -30.79
C ALA A 191 -6.93 60.01 -31.15
N THR A 192 -7.95 59.59 -30.40
CA THR A 192 -9.37 59.84 -30.73
C THR A 192 -9.98 60.93 -29.86
N LYS A 193 -10.07 60.67 -28.55
CA LYS A 193 -10.84 61.51 -27.62
C LYS A 193 -10.18 62.85 -27.31
N VAL A 194 -8.85 62.87 -27.18
CA VAL A 194 -8.12 64.14 -26.96
C VAL A 194 -8.23 65.06 -28.18
N LYS A 195 -8.20 64.49 -29.39
CA LYS A 195 -8.39 65.26 -30.63
C LYS A 195 -9.82 65.84 -30.69
N GLU A 196 -10.83 65.01 -30.49
CA GLU A 196 -12.24 65.45 -30.47
C GLU A 196 -12.50 66.53 -29.41
N LEU A 197 -11.94 66.38 -28.21
CA LEU A 197 -12.05 67.39 -27.14
C LEU A 197 -11.36 68.70 -27.51
N LYS A 198 -10.19 68.63 -28.17
CA LYS A 198 -9.47 69.81 -28.64
C LYS A 198 -10.25 70.55 -29.69
N ASP A 199 -10.81 69.83 -30.67
CA ASP A 199 -11.61 70.41 -31.75
C ASP A 199 -12.86 71.09 -31.15
N LYS A 200 -13.61 70.40 -30.28
CA LYS A 200 -14.76 70.98 -29.55
C LYS A 200 -14.42 72.21 -28.72
N ALA A 201 -13.28 72.19 -28.01
CA ALA A 201 -12.85 73.35 -27.21
C ALA A 201 -12.49 74.55 -28.09
N SER A 202 -11.87 74.30 -29.26
CA SER A 202 -11.61 75.33 -30.26
C SER A 202 -12.90 75.94 -30.78
N ASP A 203 -13.90 75.11 -31.10
CA ASP A 203 -15.22 75.56 -31.57
C ASP A 203 -15.90 76.44 -30.51
N ILE A 204 -15.91 76.03 -29.24
CA ILE A 204 -16.48 76.82 -28.14
C ILE A 204 -15.76 78.18 -27.99
N ALA A 205 -14.42 78.18 -28.03
CA ALA A 205 -13.65 79.41 -27.92
C ALA A 205 -13.94 80.36 -29.10
N SER A 206 -13.99 79.82 -30.32
CA SER A 206 -14.37 80.57 -31.52
C SER A 206 -15.80 81.13 -31.40
N SER A 207 -16.78 80.30 -31.04
CA SER A 207 -18.16 80.76 -30.82
C SER A 207 -18.27 81.83 -29.74
N THR A 208 -17.48 81.72 -28.65
CA THR A 208 -17.46 82.73 -27.58
C THR A 208 -16.92 84.08 -28.08
N ILE A 209 -15.83 84.05 -28.86
CA ILE A 209 -15.26 85.26 -29.46
C ILE A 209 -16.26 85.88 -30.44
N ILE A 210 -16.87 85.07 -31.31
CA ILE A 210 -17.90 85.51 -32.27
C ILE A 210 -19.10 86.12 -31.53
N PHE A 211 -19.56 85.51 -30.44
CA PHE A 211 -20.66 86.00 -29.61
C PHE A 211 -20.35 87.37 -28.99
N ASN A 212 -19.14 87.55 -28.45
CA ASN A 212 -18.72 88.84 -27.88
C ASN A 212 -18.66 89.93 -28.95
N ILE A 213 -18.12 89.64 -30.13
CA ILE A 213 -18.10 90.58 -31.26
C ILE A 213 -19.53 90.92 -31.69
N PHE A 214 -20.43 89.94 -31.76
CA PHE A 214 -21.83 90.16 -32.13
C PHE A 214 -22.55 91.14 -31.18
N PHE A 215 -22.27 91.05 -29.88
CA PHE A 215 -22.86 91.96 -28.88
C PHE A 215 -22.20 93.34 -28.84
N GLU A 216 -20.87 93.42 -28.93
CA GLU A 216 -20.14 94.69 -28.82
C GLU A 216 -20.11 95.48 -30.14
N HIS A 217 -20.22 94.78 -31.27
CA HIS A 217 -20.11 95.33 -32.62
C HIS A 217 -21.23 94.79 -33.54
N PRO A 218 -22.49 95.21 -33.35
CA PRO A 218 -23.65 94.64 -34.06
C PRO A 218 -23.62 94.82 -35.59
N ASP A 219 -22.89 95.83 -36.08
CA ASP A 219 -22.73 96.17 -37.51
C ASP A 219 -21.51 95.48 -38.16
N PHE A 220 -20.79 94.63 -37.43
CA PHE A 220 -19.66 93.88 -37.97
C PHE A 220 -20.13 92.93 -39.09
N ASP A 221 -19.41 92.91 -40.23
CA ASP A 221 -19.70 92.01 -41.34
C ASP A 221 -19.11 90.62 -41.09
N PHE A 222 -19.94 89.68 -40.63
CA PHE A 222 -19.53 88.31 -40.34
C PHE A 222 -19.31 87.45 -41.60
N SER A 223 -19.68 87.93 -42.81
CA SER A 223 -19.50 87.19 -44.06
C SER A 223 -18.03 86.89 -44.35
N VAL A 224 -17.11 87.70 -43.81
CA VAL A 224 -15.66 87.52 -43.94
C VAL A 224 -15.13 86.29 -43.18
N LEU A 225 -15.90 85.77 -42.22
CA LEU A 225 -15.51 84.63 -41.38
C LEU A 225 -16.03 83.29 -41.91
N GLY A 226 -16.90 83.29 -42.93
CA GLY A 226 -17.44 82.09 -43.57
C GLY A 226 -18.96 81.93 -43.40
N GLU A 227 -19.57 81.11 -44.26
CA GLU A 227 -21.02 80.86 -44.31
C GLU A 227 -21.56 80.22 -43.02
N ASP A 228 -20.78 79.33 -42.40
CA ASP A 228 -21.10 78.65 -41.15
C ASP A 228 -21.22 79.60 -39.96
N VAL A 229 -20.33 80.60 -39.88
CA VAL A 229 -20.41 81.66 -38.88
C VAL A 229 -21.61 82.58 -39.14
N VAL A 230 -21.93 82.85 -40.41
CA VAL A 230 -23.10 83.65 -40.79
C VAL A 230 -24.40 82.95 -40.38
N GLU A 231 -24.57 81.66 -40.66
CA GLU A 231 -25.73 80.87 -40.22
C GLU A 231 -25.86 80.88 -38.68
N LEU A 232 -24.75 80.71 -37.95
CA LEU A 232 -24.73 80.76 -36.49
C LEU A 232 -25.20 82.13 -35.96
N VAL A 233 -24.65 83.22 -36.49
CA VAL A 233 -25.02 84.59 -36.07
C VAL A 233 -26.47 84.92 -36.44
N GLN A 234 -26.97 84.45 -37.59
CA GLN A 234 -28.38 84.61 -37.97
C GLN A 234 -29.31 83.91 -36.97
N SER A 235 -28.98 82.69 -36.53
CA SER A 235 -29.77 81.99 -35.51
C SER A 235 -29.91 82.80 -34.21
N TRP A 236 -28.85 83.49 -33.78
CA TRP A 236 -28.89 84.36 -32.60
C TRP A 236 -29.71 85.64 -32.82
N ARG A 237 -29.67 86.23 -34.02
CA ARG A 237 -30.54 87.38 -34.37
C ARG A 237 -32.02 87.00 -34.34
N GLU A 238 -32.34 85.81 -34.84
CA GLU A 238 -33.72 85.30 -34.82
C GLU A 238 -34.25 85.05 -33.40
N ASP A 239 -33.41 84.52 -32.51
CA ASP A 239 -33.80 84.27 -31.11
C ASP A 239 -33.90 85.56 -30.27
N THR A 240 -33.00 86.51 -30.48
CA THR A 240 -33.09 87.84 -29.83
C THR A 240 -34.31 88.63 -30.31
N ALA A 241 -34.73 88.48 -31.57
CA ALA A 241 -35.96 89.07 -32.08
C ALA A 241 -37.24 88.42 -31.48
N LYS A 242 -37.22 87.11 -31.18
CA LYS A 242 -38.35 86.39 -30.56
C LYS A 242 -38.55 86.72 -29.08
N THR A 243 -37.50 87.09 -28.35
CA THR A 243 -37.59 87.38 -26.90
C THR A 243 -38.11 88.80 -26.61
N GLY A 244 -38.29 89.63 -27.64
CA GLY A 244 -38.87 90.97 -27.55
C GLY A 244 -40.40 91.03 -27.50
N ASP A 245 -41.10 89.93 -27.78
CA ASP A 245 -42.57 89.84 -27.77
C ASP A 245 -43.08 89.08 -26.53
N GLY A 246 -42.84 89.68 -25.36
CA GLY A 246 -43.33 89.22 -24.05
C GLY A 246 -43.99 90.36 -23.27
N SER A 247 -44.83 91.15 -23.94
CA SER A 247 -45.65 92.20 -23.32
C SER A 247 -47.01 91.64 -22.92
N ALA A 248 -47.32 91.66 -21.61
CA ALA A 248 -48.65 92.06 -21.10
C ALA A 248 -48.63 92.32 -19.59
N SER A 249 -48.46 93.58 -19.21
CA SER A 249 -49.08 94.11 -17.99
C SER A 249 -50.60 94.17 -18.18
N THR A 250 -51.37 93.69 -17.21
CA THR A 250 -52.64 94.31 -16.83
C THR A 250 -52.71 94.44 -15.31
N SER A 251 -52.78 95.70 -14.86
CA SER A 251 -53.11 96.11 -13.50
C SER A 251 -54.58 95.86 -13.20
N ALA A 252 -54.87 95.28 -12.03
CA ALA A 252 -55.94 95.64 -11.09
C ALA A 252 -55.73 94.86 -9.79
#